data_AF-Q2IK13-F1
#
_entry.id   AF-Q2IK13-F1
#
_cell.length_a   1.000
_cell.length_b   1.000
_cell.length_c   1.000
_cell.angle_alpha   90.00
_cell.angle_beta   90.00
_cell.angle_gamma   90.00
#
_symmetry.space_group_name_H-M   'P 1'
#
loop_
_entity.id
_entity.type
_entity.pdbx_description
1 polymer ?
#
loop_
_entity_poly.entity_id
_entity_poly.type
_entity_poly.pdbx_seq_one_letter_code
_entity_poly.pdbx_strand_id
1 'polypeptide(L)'
;MTLRRDFIQRMLEQLGWALAGVLKLRRAGAHEQAVQQLEATATGLVGIDLRMVASVESATAAALVAEPERLLVLARLCQERAEIAREQADPLEAGWRRRAAELWLEAAGRGAPLDAEARAAVEAEPEEALSPRARTLRAALPPR
;
A
#
# COMPACT_ATOMS: atom_id res chain seq x y z
N MET A 1 -4.62 16.09 24.11
CA MET A 1 -4.49 15.17 22.96
C MET A 1 -3.86 15.95 21.82
N THR A 2 -2.90 15.38 21.09
CA THR A 2 -2.14 16.10 20.06
C THR A 2 -2.81 15.93 18.70
N LEU A 3 -2.87 17.01 17.90
CA LEU A 3 -3.49 17.02 16.56
C LEU A 3 -3.03 15.87 15.65
N ARG A 4 -1.75 15.48 15.75
CA ARG A 4 -1.18 14.36 14.99
C ARG A 4 -1.78 13.01 15.37
N ARG A 5 -1.96 12.73 16.67
CA ARG A 5 -2.50 11.45 17.14
C ARG A 5 -3.96 11.29 16.68
N ASP A 6 -4.72 12.36 16.79
CA ASP A 6 -6.13 12.38 16.39
C ASP A 6 -6.29 12.31 14.86
N PHE A 7 -5.33 12.84 14.10
CA PHE A 7 -5.25 12.67 12.65
C PHE A 7 -4.99 11.21 12.27
N ILE A 8 -3.93 10.60 12.83
CA ILE A 8 -3.57 9.20 12.52
C ILE A 8 -4.71 8.26 12.90
N GLN A 9 -5.31 8.46 14.08
CA GLN A 9 -6.42 7.62 14.52
C GLN A 9 -7.61 7.69 13.56
N ARG A 10 -8.04 8.88 13.15
CA ARG A 10 -9.12 9.03 12.16
C ARG A 10 -8.76 8.38 10.82
N MET A 11 -7.51 8.51 10.38
CA MET A 11 -7.05 7.90 9.14
C MET A 11 -7.12 6.37 9.21
N LEU A 12 -6.71 5.78 10.34
CA LEU A 12 -6.78 4.33 10.57
C LEU A 12 -8.23 3.84 10.66
N GLU A 13 -9.12 4.59 11.32
CA GLU A 13 -10.54 4.28 11.38
C GLU A 13 -11.16 4.29 9.98
N GLN A 14 -10.89 5.33 9.17
CA GLN A 14 -11.36 5.43 7.79
C GLN A 14 -10.82 4.31 6.91
N LEU A 15 -9.54 3.96 7.04
CA LEU A 15 -8.96 2.82 6.34
C LEU A 15 -9.65 1.51 6.75
N GLY A 16 -9.85 1.28 8.05
CA GLY A 16 -10.52 0.08 8.56
C GLY A 16 -11.93 -0.10 7.98
N TRP A 17 -12.73 0.98 7.94
CA TRP A 17 -14.05 0.95 7.32
C TRP A 17 -13.99 0.66 5.82
N ALA A 18 -13.05 1.28 5.10
CA ALA A 18 -12.87 1.05 3.67
C ALA A 18 -12.49 -0.41 3.39
N LEU A 19 -11.52 -0.97 4.12
CA LEU A 19 -11.07 -2.35 3.94
C LEU A 19 -12.15 -3.38 4.32
N ALA A 20 -12.96 -3.11 5.34
CA ALA A 20 -14.10 -3.95 5.68
C ALA A 20 -15.12 -4.01 4.53
N GLY A 21 -15.38 -2.88 3.86
CA GLY A 21 -16.24 -2.83 2.68
C GLY A 21 -15.65 -3.60 1.49
N VAL A 22 -14.37 -3.41 1.21
CA VAL A 22 -13.63 -4.15 0.17
C VAL A 22 -13.71 -5.66 0.42
N LEU A 23 -13.47 -6.11 1.66
CA LEU A 23 -13.57 -7.52 2.04
C LEU A 23 -14.97 -8.08 1.81
N LYS A 24 -16.02 -7.31 2.14
CA LYS A 24 -17.41 -7.71 1.88
C LYS A 24 -17.68 -7.88 0.38
N LEU A 25 -17.19 -6.96 -0.45
CA LEU A 25 -17.36 -7.02 -1.91
C LEU A 25 -16.60 -8.21 -2.53
N ARG A 26 -15.36 -8.45 -2.10
CA ARG A 26 -14.55 -9.63 -2.50
C ARG A 26 -15.26 -10.94 -2.18
N ARG A 27 -15.79 -11.09 -0.96
CA ARG A 27 -16.56 -12.28 -0.55
C ARG A 27 -17.83 -12.50 -1.37
N ALA A 28 -18.40 -11.44 -1.92
CA ALA A 28 -19.55 -11.51 -2.83
C ALA A 28 -19.16 -11.70 -4.31
N GLY A 29 -17.87 -11.80 -4.63
CA GLY A 29 -17.36 -11.88 -6.00
C GLY A 29 -17.45 -10.57 -6.78
N ALA A 30 -17.81 -9.46 -6.13
CA ALA A 30 -17.96 -8.14 -6.72
C ALA A 30 -16.62 -7.41 -6.85
N HIS A 31 -15.65 -8.04 -7.55
CA HIS A 31 -14.27 -7.58 -7.58
C HIS A 31 -14.09 -6.19 -8.21
N GLU A 32 -14.81 -5.87 -9.29
CA GLU A 32 -14.73 -4.53 -9.90
C GLU A 32 -15.15 -3.42 -8.94
N GLN A 33 -16.22 -3.65 -8.16
CA GLN A 33 -16.67 -2.72 -7.14
C GLN A 33 -15.65 -2.60 -6.00
N ALA A 34 -15.01 -3.71 -5.63
CA ALA A 34 -13.94 -3.71 -4.64
C ALA A 34 -12.74 -2.86 -5.12
N VAL A 35 -12.36 -2.97 -6.39
CA VAL A 35 -11.31 -2.12 -7.00
C VAL A 35 -11.73 -0.65 -6.98
N GLN A 36 -12.94 -0.31 -7.42
CA GLN A 36 -13.44 1.07 -7.40
C GLN A 36 -13.43 1.65 -5.99
N GLN A 37 -13.80 0.87 -4.97
CA GLN A 37 -13.74 1.31 -3.59
C GLN A 37 -12.30 1.56 -3.11
N LEU A 38 -11.32 0.73 -3.49
CA LEU A 38 -9.91 0.97 -3.19
C LEU A 38 -9.40 2.26 -3.86
N GLU A 39 -9.73 2.48 -5.13
CA GLU A 39 -9.35 3.69 -5.88
C GLU A 39 -9.94 4.96 -5.25
N ALA A 40 -11.22 4.92 -4.87
CA ALA A 40 -11.88 6.01 -4.16
C ALA A 40 -11.25 6.26 -2.77
N THR A 41 -10.88 5.18 -2.06
CA THR A 41 -10.23 5.28 -0.74
C THR A 41 -8.85 5.92 -0.85
N ALA A 42 -8.03 5.53 -1.84
CA ALA A 42 -6.72 6.13 -2.06
C ALA A 42 -6.84 7.63 -2.38
N THR A 43 -7.80 7.99 -3.23
CA THR A 43 -8.06 9.40 -3.59
C THR A 43 -8.51 10.20 -2.37
N GLY A 44 -9.41 9.68 -1.55
CA GLY A 44 -9.95 10.40 -0.40
C GLY A 44 -9.01 10.47 0.82
N LEU A 45 -8.27 9.38 1.09
CA LEU A 45 -7.48 9.24 2.32
C LEU A 45 -6.02 9.69 2.15
N VAL A 46 -5.44 9.38 0.98
CA VAL A 46 -4.04 9.68 0.66
C VAL A 46 -3.93 10.88 -0.29
N GLY A 47 -4.95 11.11 -1.14
CA GLY A 47 -4.93 12.19 -2.14
C GLY A 47 -4.35 11.76 -3.49
N ILE A 48 -4.29 10.45 -3.77
CA ILE A 48 -3.62 9.90 -4.97
C ILE A 48 -4.48 8.82 -5.63
N ASP A 49 -4.52 8.80 -6.96
CA ASP A 49 -5.20 7.75 -7.75
C ASP A 49 -4.30 6.50 -7.82
N LEU A 50 -4.83 5.32 -7.45
CA LEU A 50 -4.08 4.06 -7.53
C LEU A 50 -3.66 3.69 -8.94
N ARG A 51 -4.43 4.07 -9.97
CA ARG A 51 -4.06 3.81 -11.37
C ARG A 51 -2.83 4.61 -11.76
N MET A 52 -2.71 5.83 -11.24
CA MET A 52 -1.49 6.63 -11.40
C MET A 52 -0.33 5.96 -10.68
N VAL A 53 -0.54 5.50 -9.44
CA VAL A 53 0.47 4.73 -8.70
C VAL A 53 0.95 3.55 -9.56
N ALA A 54 0.07 2.74 -10.15
CA ALA A 54 0.49 1.64 -11.03
C ALA A 54 1.34 2.07 -12.25
N SER A 55 1.13 3.28 -12.78
CA SER A 55 1.79 3.76 -14.00
C SER A 55 3.16 4.40 -13.82
N VAL A 56 3.55 4.79 -12.60
CA VAL A 56 4.82 5.47 -12.31
C VAL A 56 5.75 4.60 -11.47
N GLU A 57 7.00 4.99 -11.25
CA GLU A 57 7.86 4.32 -10.27
C GLU A 57 7.40 4.59 -8.82
N SER A 58 7.63 3.65 -7.91
CA SER A 58 7.21 3.79 -6.50
C SER A 58 7.85 4.97 -5.80
N ALA A 59 9.09 5.32 -6.15
CA ALA A 59 9.77 6.51 -5.65
C ALA A 59 9.05 7.80 -6.08
N THR A 60 8.59 7.85 -7.33
CA THR A 60 7.82 8.98 -7.88
C THR A 60 6.46 9.10 -7.20
N ALA A 61 5.73 8.00 -7.05
CA ALA A 61 4.47 7.99 -6.30
C ALA A 61 4.69 8.44 -4.85
N ALA A 62 5.76 7.96 -4.21
CA ALA A 62 6.06 8.31 -2.84
C ALA A 62 6.45 9.78 -2.67
N ALA A 63 7.07 10.41 -3.67
CA ALA A 63 7.42 11.83 -3.63
C ALA A 63 6.19 12.75 -3.58
N LEU A 64 5.03 12.28 -4.04
CA LEU A 64 3.75 13.02 -4.01
C LEU A 64 3.01 12.91 -2.68
N VAL A 65 3.43 12.00 -1.79
CA VAL A 65 2.83 11.77 -0.48
C VAL A 65 3.80 12.24 0.59
N ALA A 66 3.46 13.31 1.31
CA ALA A 66 4.36 13.94 2.27
C ALA A 66 4.53 13.07 3.54
N GLU A 67 3.42 12.62 4.12
CA GLU A 67 3.43 11.91 5.40
C GLU A 67 3.77 10.42 5.23
N PRO A 68 4.75 9.89 5.97
CA PRO A 68 5.13 8.49 5.88
C PRO A 68 3.99 7.54 6.31
N GLU A 69 3.11 7.95 7.21
CA GLU A 69 1.94 7.17 7.61
C GLU A 69 0.93 7.02 6.46
N ARG A 70 0.82 8.01 5.55
CA ARG A 70 -0.01 7.89 4.34
C ARG A 70 0.61 6.97 3.30
N LEU A 71 1.94 6.84 3.27
CA LEU A 71 2.60 5.83 2.43
C LEU A 71 2.29 4.41 2.92
N LEU A 72 2.25 4.18 4.24
CA LEU A 72 1.82 2.88 4.80
C LEU A 72 0.39 2.54 4.35
N VAL A 73 -0.52 3.51 4.39
CA VAL A 73 -1.90 3.37 3.91
C VAL A 73 -1.92 3.05 2.42
N LEU A 74 -1.17 3.79 1.61
CA LEU A 74 -1.12 3.56 0.15
C LEU A 74 -0.58 2.18 -0.19
N ALA A 75 0.50 1.76 0.48
CA ALA A 75 1.07 0.43 0.35
C ALA A 75 0.05 -0.66 0.68
N ARG A 76 -0.71 -0.49 1.78
CA ARG A 76 -1.79 -1.41 2.15
C ARG A 76 -2.87 -1.49 1.08
N LEU A 77 -3.29 -0.37 0.49
CA LEU A 77 -4.27 -0.37 -0.59
C LEU A 77 -3.75 -1.08 -1.85
N CYS A 78 -2.46 -0.92 -2.18
CA CYS A 78 -1.83 -1.68 -3.26
C CYS A 78 -1.79 -3.19 -2.97
N GLN A 79 -1.53 -3.60 -1.73
CA GLN A 79 -1.58 -5.00 -1.34
C GLN A 79 -2.98 -5.58 -1.53
N GLU A 80 -4.02 -4.88 -1.09
CA GLU A 80 -5.40 -5.32 -1.28
C GLU A 80 -5.80 -5.38 -2.76
N ARG A 81 -5.28 -4.47 -3.59
CA ARG A 81 -5.46 -4.53 -5.05
C ARG A 81 -4.78 -5.76 -5.67
N ALA A 82 -3.64 -6.18 -5.10
CA ALA A 82 -2.97 -7.41 -5.49
C ALA A 82 -3.78 -8.65 -5.11
N GLU A 83 -4.36 -8.68 -3.90
CA GLU A 83 -5.22 -9.78 -3.49
C GLU A 83 -6.45 -9.93 -4.40
N ILE A 84 -7.07 -8.82 -4.81
CA ILE A 84 -8.19 -8.83 -5.77
C ILE A 84 -7.73 -9.31 -7.16
N ALA A 85 -6.50 -8.97 -7.57
CA ALA A 85 -5.93 -9.46 -8.83
C ALA A 85 -5.72 -10.98 -8.78
N ARG A 86 -5.18 -11.48 -7.66
CA ARG A 86 -4.95 -12.91 -7.40
C ARG A 86 -6.25 -13.71 -7.48
N GLU A 87 -7.31 -13.20 -6.84
CA GLU A 87 -8.66 -13.82 -6.86
C GLU A 87 -9.25 -13.95 -8.27
N GLN A 88 -8.83 -13.08 -9.20
CA GLN A 88 -9.28 -13.06 -10.59
C GLN A 88 -8.28 -13.70 -11.57
N ALA A 89 -7.15 -14.23 -11.08
CA ALA A 89 -6.02 -14.65 -11.92
C ALA A 89 -5.55 -13.54 -12.89
N ASP A 90 -5.64 -12.28 -12.46
CA ASP A 90 -5.19 -11.10 -13.22
C ASP A 90 -3.65 -11.04 -13.19
N PRO A 91 -2.96 -11.03 -14.34
CA PRO A 91 -1.50 -11.01 -14.42
C PRO A 91 -0.86 -9.77 -13.79
N LEU A 92 -1.63 -8.72 -13.50
CA LEU A 92 -1.14 -7.53 -12.81
C LEU A 92 -0.87 -7.75 -11.32
N GLU A 93 -1.26 -8.90 -10.73
CA GLU A 93 -1.04 -9.23 -9.31
C GLU A 93 0.39 -8.91 -8.84
N ALA A 94 1.40 -9.46 -9.52
CA ALA A 94 2.79 -9.31 -9.13
C ALA A 94 3.24 -7.84 -9.16
N GLY A 95 2.72 -7.05 -10.11
CA GLY A 95 2.99 -5.61 -10.19
C GLY A 95 2.47 -4.86 -8.98
N TRP A 96 1.27 -5.21 -8.50
CA TRP A 96 0.66 -4.62 -7.31
C TRP A 96 1.33 -5.06 -6.00
N ARG A 97 1.72 -6.33 -5.89
CA ARG A 97 2.48 -6.81 -4.72
C ARG A 97 3.83 -6.10 -4.59
N ARG A 98 4.59 -6.06 -5.68
CA ARG A 98 5.84 -5.29 -5.74
C ARG A 98 5.60 -3.84 -5.33
N ARG A 99 4.54 -3.21 -5.85
CA ARG A 99 4.19 -1.83 -5.53
C ARG A 99 3.99 -1.62 -4.03
N ALA A 100 3.25 -2.51 -3.38
CA ALA A 100 3.01 -2.46 -1.95
C ALA A 100 4.33 -2.54 -1.16
N ALA A 101 5.19 -3.53 -1.50
CA ALA A 101 6.50 -3.69 -0.87
C ALA A 101 7.39 -2.45 -1.02
N GLU A 102 7.49 -1.88 -2.23
CA GLU A 102 8.30 -0.69 -2.46
C GLU A 102 7.77 0.54 -1.72
N LEU A 103 6.45 0.73 -1.64
CA LEU A 103 5.86 1.85 -0.90
C LEU A 103 6.03 1.70 0.62
N TRP A 104 5.97 0.48 1.16
CA TRP A 104 6.34 0.23 2.55
C TRP A 104 7.81 0.56 2.81
N LEU A 105 8.71 0.19 1.90
CA LEU A 105 10.13 0.54 2.00
C LEU A 105 10.37 2.05 1.95
N GLU A 106 9.65 2.78 1.09
CA GLU A 106 9.70 4.26 1.04
C GLU A 106 9.20 4.89 2.35
N ALA A 107 8.13 4.34 2.93
CA ALA A 107 7.63 4.78 4.24
C ALA A 107 8.68 4.54 5.34
N ALA A 108 9.28 3.34 5.36
CA ALA A 108 10.30 2.96 6.33
C ALA A 108 11.56 3.84 6.21
N GLY A 109 11.99 4.15 4.98
CA GLY A 109 13.08 5.09 4.71
C GLY A 109 12.83 6.51 5.22
N ARG A 110 11.57 6.86 5.52
CA ARG A 110 11.14 8.13 6.12
C ARG A 110 10.80 8.01 7.61
N GLY A 111 11.13 6.87 8.23
CA GLY A 111 10.96 6.63 9.66
C GLY A 111 9.60 6.08 10.09
N ALA A 112 8.73 5.67 9.16
CA ALA A 112 7.52 4.93 9.54
C ALA A 112 7.87 3.49 9.98
N PRO A 113 7.28 2.98 11.07
CA PRO A 113 7.47 1.60 11.48
C PRO A 113 6.72 0.66 10.54
N LEU A 114 7.38 -0.44 10.14
CA LEU A 114 6.72 -1.56 9.46
C LEU A 114 6.25 -2.58 10.49
N ASP A 115 4.98 -2.95 10.42
CA ASP A 115 4.45 -4.07 11.18
C ASP A 115 4.92 -5.42 10.60
N ALA A 116 4.52 -6.52 11.25
CA ALA A 116 4.94 -7.86 10.85
C ALA A 116 4.41 -8.28 9.46
N GLU A 117 3.21 -7.83 9.09
CA GLU A 117 2.58 -8.16 7.81
C GLU A 117 3.30 -7.43 6.67
N ALA A 118 3.55 -6.13 6.83
CA ALA A 118 4.31 -5.31 5.89
C ALA A 118 5.75 -5.84 5.72
N ARG A 119 6.42 -6.23 6.82
CA ARG A 119 7.76 -6.83 6.76
C ARG A 119 7.75 -8.16 6.00
N ALA A 120 6.80 -9.05 6.30
CA ALA A 120 6.68 -10.32 5.61
C ALA A 120 6.44 -10.13 4.10
N ALA A 121 5.59 -9.17 3.72
CA ALA A 121 5.35 -8.85 2.32
C ALA A 121 6.61 -8.31 1.61
N VAL A 122 7.36 -7.41 2.26
CA VAL A 122 8.64 -6.90 1.73
C VAL A 122 9.69 -8.00 1.55
N GLU A 123 9.76 -8.95 2.48
CA GLU A 123 10.69 -10.08 2.42
C GLU A 123 10.27 -11.13 1.37
N ALA A 124 8.98 -11.27 1.11
CA ALA A 124 8.45 -12.20 0.11
C ALA A 124 8.69 -11.73 -1.33
N GLU A 125 8.99 -10.45 -1.57
CA GLU A 125 9.29 -9.94 -2.89
C GLU A 125 10.75 -10.26 -3.32
N PRO A 126 10.93 -10.91 -4.48
CA PRO A 126 12.26 -11.27 -4.96
C PRO A 126 13.08 -10.00 -5.23
N GLU A 127 14.38 -10.07 -4.92
CA GLU A 127 15.28 -8.92 -5.02
C GLU A 127 15.33 -8.32 -6.42
N GLU A 128 15.29 -9.18 -7.43
CA GLU A 128 15.37 -8.81 -8.85
C GLU A 128 14.11 -8.09 -9.33
N ALA A 129 12.96 -8.32 -8.67
CA ALA A 129 11.72 -7.63 -9.00
C ALA A 129 11.71 -6.20 -8.45
N LEU A 130 12.42 -5.93 -7.36
CA LEU A 130 12.49 -4.61 -6.73
C LEU A 130 13.35 -3.63 -7.54
N SER A 131 12.91 -2.38 -7.57
CA SER A 131 13.70 -1.26 -8.09
C SER A 131 15.02 -1.10 -7.32
N PRO A 132 16.06 -0.52 -7.95
CA PRO A 132 17.35 -0.30 -7.30
C PRO A 132 17.22 0.45 -5.96
N ARG A 133 16.34 1.47 -5.92
CA ARG A 133 16.08 2.24 -4.71
C ARG A 133 15.42 1.41 -3.62
N ALA A 134 14.43 0.59 -3.95
CA ALA A 134 13.79 -0.29 -2.97
C ALA A 134 14.79 -1.30 -2.38
N ARG A 135 15.70 -1.85 -3.19
CA ARG A 135 16.77 -2.72 -2.68
C ARG A 135 17.66 -2.01 -1.66
N THR A 136 18.08 -0.77 -1.93
CA THR A 136 18.85 0.04 -0.97
C THR A 136 18.08 0.28 0.33
N LEU A 137 16.79 0.62 0.23
CA LEU A 137 15.95 0.83 1.41
C LEU A 137 15.77 -0.45 2.22
N ARG A 138 15.59 -1.59 1.55
CA ARG A 138 15.46 -2.91 2.20
C ARG A 138 16.72 -3.29 2.97
N ALA A 139 17.89 -3.08 2.37
CA ALA A 139 19.17 -3.33 3.02
C ALA A 139 19.41 -2.45 4.26
N ALA A 140 18.77 -1.28 4.33
CA ALA A 140 18.85 -0.37 5.46
C ALA A 140 17.81 -0.64 6.57
N LEU A 141 16.92 -1.63 6.41
CA LEU A 141 15.94 -1.96 7.44
C LEU A 141 16.63 -2.53 8.70
N PRO A 142 16.17 -2.15 9.90
CA PRO A 142 16.69 -2.76 11.11
C PRO A 142 16.32 -4.25 11.18
N PRO A 143 17.19 -5.09 11.77
CA PRO A 143 16.92 -6.51 11.98
C PRO A 143 15.65 -6.73 12.81
N ARG A 144 15.04 -7.91 12.66
CA ARG A 144 13.85 -8.32 13.40
C ARG A 144 14.14 -8.53 14.89
#